data_AF-A0A223KKU0-F1
#
_entry.id   AF-A0A223KKU0-F1
#
_cell.length_a   1.000
_cell.length_b   1.000
_cell.length_c   1.000
_cell.angle_alpha   90.00
_cell.angle_beta   90.00
_cell.angle_gamma   90.00
#
_symmetry.space_group_name_H-M   'P 1'
#
loop_
_entity.id
_entity.type
_entity.pdbx_description
1 polymer ?
#
loop_
_entity_poly.entity_id
_entity_poly.type
_entity_poly.pdbx_seq_one_letter_code
_entity_poly.pdbx_strand_id
1 'polypeptide(L)'
;MNSDIYIEQIKDLHSKGDYQSLQKLFMGDNSISFVIEKDVAVKETGLLEKHEMSTSNFTTMDIRGKSVSRLFSREATESSGRFTKEWITRLSGYYSYDARTNRVTNVQSPTLRLDTATFGSAFTPYIDSVSTTGTNLGTSARFNATYTMKAIYGIPLGGDFPLSQTLNFGSFTDSFINAPLQ
;
A
#
# COMPACT_ATOMS: atom_id res chain seq x y z
N MET A 1 25.37 27.31 5.66
CA MET A 1 24.53 28.53 5.51
C MET A 1 23.08 28.16 5.83
N ASN A 2 22.36 29.05 6.52
CA ASN A 2 21.21 28.76 7.38
C ASN A 2 19.87 28.51 6.65
N SER A 3 19.13 27.50 7.10
CA SER A 3 17.74 27.15 6.75
C SER A 3 16.71 28.26 7.00
N ASP A 4 17.03 29.25 7.85
CA ASP A 4 16.11 30.35 8.14
C ASP A 4 16.14 31.46 7.07
N ILE A 5 17.20 31.54 6.26
CA ILE A 5 17.29 32.55 5.19
C ILE A 5 16.51 32.09 3.94
N TYR A 6 16.45 30.77 3.69
CA TYR A 6 15.71 30.23 2.54
C TYR A 6 14.19 30.40 2.70
N ILE A 7 13.70 30.49 3.93
CA ILE A 7 12.27 30.74 4.23
C ILE A 7 11.93 32.23 4.07
N GLU A 8 12.85 33.15 4.34
CA GLU A 8 12.63 34.59 4.17
C GLU A 8 12.58 35.03 2.69
N GLN A 9 13.34 34.36 1.82
CA GLN A 9 13.46 34.77 0.41
C GLN A 9 12.29 34.38 -0.51
N ILE A 10 11.33 33.57 -0.04
CA ILE A 10 10.21 33.06 -0.86
C ILE A 10 8.84 33.50 -0.31
N LYS A 11 8.81 34.24 0.80
CA LYS A 11 7.55 34.75 1.42
C LYS A 11 6.76 35.69 0.51
N ASP A 12 7.44 36.41 -0.38
CA ASP A 12 6.80 37.44 -1.22
C ASP A 12 6.14 36.88 -2.50
N LEU A 13 6.19 35.56 -2.74
CA LEU A 13 5.63 34.95 -3.95
C LEU A 13 4.34 34.14 -3.73
N HIS A 14 3.94 33.84 -2.48
CA HIS A 14 2.79 32.94 -2.23
C HIS A 14 1.95 33.32 -1.01
N SER A 15 0.62 33.19 -1.15
CA SER A 15 -0.37 33.61 -0.16
C SER A 15 -0.47 32.61 1.00
N LYS A 16 -0.78 33.10 2.21
CA LYS A 16 -0.96 32.31 3.44
C LYS A 16 -1.93 31.12 3.30
N GLY A 17 -2.85 31.15 2.32
CA GLY A 17 -3.76 30.05 1.99
C GLY A 17 -3.09 28.85 1.31
N ASP A 18 -1.99 29.05 0.60
CA ASP A 18 -1.26 27.98 -0.11
C ASP A 18 -0.57 27.03 0.86
N TYR A 19 -0.10 27.55 2.00
CA TYR A 19 0.48 26.76 3.08
C TYR A 19 -0.51 25.79 3.73
N GLN A 20 -1.79 26.17 3.87
CA GLN A 20 -2.82 25.29 4.44
C GLN A 20 -3.22 24.17 3.47
N SER A 21 -3.19 24.44 2.17
CA SER A 21 -3.40 23.43 1.11
C SER A 21 -2.26 22.42 1.07
N LEU A 22 -1.01 22.87 1.20
CA LEU A 22 0.15 21.98 1.36
C LEU A 22 0.03 21.14 2.63
N GLN A 23 -0.36 21.72 3.76
CA GLN A 23 -0.56 20.98 5.01
C GLN A 23 -1.62 19.88 4.90
N LYS A 24 -2.73 20.12 4.18
CA LYS A 24 -3.74 19.08 3.90
C LYS A 24 -3.25 18.01 2.92
N LEU A 25 -2.37 18.35 1.99
CA LEU A 25 -1.70 17.38 1.11
C LEU A 25 -0.72 16.48 1.89
N PHE A 26 -0.07 17.01 2.94
CA PHE A 26 0.85 16.26 3.82
C PHE A 26 0.14 15.40 4.88
N MET A 27 -1.07 15.79 5.31
CA MET A 27 -1.86 15.05 6.30
C MET A 27 -2.87 14.07 5.67
N GLY A 28 -3.02 14.10 4.35
CA GLY A 28 -3.85 13.19 3.56
C GLY A 28 -3.01 12.20 2.74
N ASP A 29 -2.53 11.15 3.38
CA ASP A 29 -2.24 9.85 2.76
C ASP A 29 -1.23 9.76 1.59
N ASN A 30 -0.13 10.53 1.58
CA ASN A 30 1.08 10.12 0.83
C ASN A 30 2.38 10.65 1.46
N SER A 31 3.34 9.73 1.65
CA SER A 31 4.58 9.87 2.40
C SER A 31 5.58 10.87 1.83
N ILE A 32 6.12 11.76 2.68
CA ILE A 32 7.43 12.40 2.44
C ILE A 32 8.19 12.50 3.76
N SER A 33 9.33 11.80 3.87
CA SER A 33 10.30 11.97 4.96
C SER A 33 11.59 12.55 4.39
N PHE A 34 11.92 13.79 4.77
CA PHE A 34 13.26 14.35 4.58
C PHE A 34 14.00 14.34 5.91
N VAL A 35 15.23 13.84 5.92
CA VAL A 35 16.18 14.05 7.03
C VAL A 35 17.15 15.13 6.58
N ILE A 36 17.02 16.33 7.14
CA ILE A 36 18.04 17.39 7.01
C ILE A 36 18.86 17.33 8.30
N GLU A 37 19.96 16.59 8.29
CA GLU A 37 21.01 16.76 9.29
C GLU A 37 21.85 17.98 8.92
N LYS A 38 21.84 18.97 9.81
CA LYS A 38 22.57 20.22 9.65
C LYS A 38 23.73 20.19 10.65
N ASP A 39 24.93 19.89 10.19
CA ASP A 39 26.13 20.03 11.02
C ASP A 39 26.36 21.51 11.33
N VAL A 40 26.34 21.85 12.62
CA VAL A 40 26.66 23.18 13.13
C VAL A 40 28.18 23.27 13.28
N ALA A 41 28.83 23.98 12.37
CA ALA A 41 30.24 24.34 12.52
C ALA A 41 30.37 25.44 13.60
N VAL A 42 30.83 25.08 14.79
CA VAL A 42 31.32 26.03 15.79
C VAL A 42 32.75 26.42 15.40
N LYS A 43 32.98 27.71 15.17
CA LYS A 43 34.29 28.29 14.91
C LYS A 43 34.63 29.20 16.08
N GLU A 44 35.60 28.80 16.92
CA GLU A 44 36.62 29.65 17.56
C GLU A 44 37.47 28.80 18.51
N THR A 45 38.70 28.47 18.10
CA THR A 45 40.00 29.09 18.46
C THR A 45 40.66 28.43 19.67
N GLY A 46 41.77 27.74 19.39
CA GLY A 46 42.88 27.58 20.32
C GLY A 46 42.97 26.23 21.04
N LEU A 47 44.03 25.49 20.68
CA LEU A 47 44.75 24.47 21.46
C LEU A 47 44.24 23.02 21.39
N LEU A 48 44.98 22.25 20.57
CA LEU A 48 45.48 20.88 20.79
C LEU A 48 44.57 19.90 21.55
N GLU A 49 43.91 19.01 20.81
CA GLU A 49 43.95 17.57 21.12
C GLU A 49 43.58 16.73 19.89
N LYS A 50 44.36 15.68 19.66
CA LYS A 50 44.34 14.81 18.49
C LYS A 50 43.25 13.76 18.68
N HIS A 51 42.03 14.04 18.23
CA HIS A 51 41.00 13.00 18.10
C HIS A 51 40.79 12.65 16.63
N GLU A 52 41.13 11.41 16.28
CA GLU A 52 40.81 10.79 14.99
C GLU A 52 39.28 10.73 14.84
N MET A 53 38.75 11.71 14.11
CA MET A 53 37.35 11.76 13.73
C MET A 53 37.13 10.77 12.59
N SER A 54 36.58 9.60 12.93
CA SER A 54 36.15 8.59 11.96
C SER A 54 35.12 9.19 11.02
N THR A 55 35.50 9.41 9.76
CA THR A 55 34.59 9.87 8.71
C THR A 55 33.64 8.73 8.34
N SER A 56 32.43 8.75 8.90
CA SER A 56 31.36 7.87 8.45
C SER A 56 30.89 8.32 7.07
N ASN A 57 31.17 7.53 6.03
CA ASN A 57 30.65 7.72 4.69
C ASN A 57 29.12 7.56 4.70
N PHE A 58 28.37 8.65 4.83
CA PHE A 58 26.91 8.63 4.68
C PHE A 58 26.55 8.51 3.19
N THR A 59 26.20 7.31 2.76
CA THR A 59 25.58 7.08 1.46
C THR A 59 24.10 7.45 1.54
N THR A 60 23.72 8.56 0.90
CA THR A 60 22.30 8.94 0.77
C THR A 60 21.56 7.85 -0.02
N MET A 61 20.61 7.13 0.59
CA MET A 61 19.81 6.10 -0.09
C MET A 61 18.79 6.75 -1.06
N ASP A 62 18.67 6.25 -2.30
CA ASP A 62 17.61 6.66 -3.25
C ASP A 62 16.41 5.71 -3.10
N ILE A 63 15.55 5.98 -2.12
CA ILE A 63 14.37 5.14 -1.85
C ILE A 63 13.18 5.59 -2.70
N ARG A 64 12.61 4.67 -3.48
CA ARG A 64 11.42 4.88 -4.30
C ARG A 64 10.27 3.98 -3.85
N GLY A 65 9.04 4.44 -4.08
CA GLY A 65 7.81 3.70 -3.81
C GLY A 65 7.17 3.17 -5.09
N LYS A 66 6.50 2.01 -5.02
CA LYS A 66 5.75 1.45 -6.15
C LYS A 66 4.46 0.77 -5.68
N SER A 67 3.35 1.21 -6.26
CA SER A 67 2.04 0.57 -6.15
C SER A 67 1.85 -0.44 -7.28
N VAL A 68 1.33 -1.62 -6.94
CA VAL A 68 1.11 -2.71 -7.88
C VAL A 68 -0.24 -3.36 -7.63
N SER A 69 -0.86 -3.89 -8.67
CA SER A 69 -2.08 -4.68 -8.53
C SER A 69 -2.14 -5.81 -9.54
N ARG A 70 -2.87 -6.88 -9.18
CA ARG A 70 -3.15 -8.01 -10.08
C ARG A 70 -4.58 -8.48 -9.90
N LEU A 71 -5.22 -8.80 -11.01
CA LEU A 71 -6.54 -9.44 -11.07
C LEU A 71 -6.40 -10.96 -11.08
N PHE A 72 -7.30 -11.63 -10.36
CA PHE A 72 -7.40 -13.09 -10.32
C PHE A 72 -8.82 -13.51 -10.66
N SER A 73 -8.98 -14.27 -11.74
CA SER A 73 -10.27 -14.86 -12.12
C SER A 73 -10.45 -16.19 -11.40
N ARG A 74 -11.65 -16.43 -10.90
CA ARG A 74 -12.03 -17.64 -10.15
C ARG A 74 -13.38 -18.14 -10.63
N GLU A 75 -13.56 -19.45 -10.54
CA GLU A 75 -14.82 -20.17 -10.68
C GLU A 75 -14.92 -21.16 -9.54
N ALA A 76 -16.10 -21.28 -8.92
CA ALA A 76 -16.36 -22.36 -7.98
C ALA A 76 -17.85 -22.71 -7.91
N THR A 77 -18.11 -23.94 -7.48
CA THR A 77 -19.44 -24.44 -7.14
C THR A 77 -19.62 -24.41 -5.63
N GLU A 78 -20.75 -23.89 -5.16
CA GLU A 78 -21.07 -23.86 -3.74
C GLU A 78 -21.25 -25.27 -3.15
N SER A 79 -21.11 -25.40 -1.84
CA SER A 79 -21.04 -26.68 -1.10
C SER A 79 -22.14 -27.71 -1.40
N SER A 80 -23.35 -27.29 -1.76
CA SER A 80 -24.48 -28.17 -2.09
C SER A 80 -24.53 -28.58 -3.57
N GLY A 81 -23.61 -28.08 -4.40
CA GLY A 81 -23.46 -28.45 -5.79
C GLY A 81 -24.43 -27.77 -6.76
N ARG A 82 -25.25 -26.82 -6.29
CA ARG A 82 -26.38 -26.27 -7.07
C ARG A 82 -26.00 -25.07 -7.93
N PHE A 83 -25.02 -24.27 -7.48
CA PHE A 83 -24.66 -23.03 -8.15
C PHE A 83 -23.15 -22.95 -8.38
N THR A 84 -22.77 -22.88 -9.65
CA THR A 84 -21.42 -22.51 -10.09
C THR A 84 -21.40 -21.04 -10.45
N LYS A 85 -20.40 -20.31 -9.96
CA LYS A 85 -20.28 -18.87 -10.16
C LYS A 85 -18.84 -18.47 -10.40
N GLU A 86 -18.66 -17.35 -11.11
CA GLU A 86 -17.37 -16.77 -11.44
C GLU A 86 -17.22 -15.36 -10.86
N TRP A 87 -16.01 -15.02 -10.46
CA TRP A 87 -15.68 -13.69 -9.97
C TRP A 87 -14.22 -13.33 -10.23
N ILE A 88 -13.93 -12.04 -10.12
CA ILE A 88 -12.60 -11.48 -10.21
C ILE A 88 -12.30 -10.73 -8.91
N THR A 89 -11.16 -11.06 -8.30
CA THR A 89 -10.58 -10.31 -7.19
C THR A 89 -9.41 -9.46 -7.66
N ARG A 90 -9.20 -8.32 -6.99
CA ARG A 90 -8.05 -7.45 -7.17
C ARG A 90 -7.21 -7.46 -5.90
N LEU A 91 -5.97 -7.95 -6.01
CA LEU A 91 -4.97 -7.82 -4.95
C LEU A 91 -4.05 -6.64 -5.28
N SER A 92 -4.03 -5.64 -4.41
CA SER A 92 -3.23 -4.42 -4.59
C SER A 92 -2.26 -4.24 -3.43
N GLY A 93 -1.01 -3.90 -3.72
CA GLY A 93 0.04 -3.76 -2.73
C GLY A 93 0.96 -2.59 -3.02
N TYR A 94 1.74 -2.23 -2.02
CA TYR A 94 2.76 -1.20 -2.10
C TYR A 94 4.06 -1.71 -1.50
N TYR A 95 5.18 -1.35 -2.12
CA TYR A 95 6.51 -1.59 -1.58
C TYR A 95 7.45 -0.43 -1.90
N SER A 96 8.50 -0.27 -1.11
CA SER A 96 9.60 0.65 -1.38
C SER A 96 10.90 -0.10 -1.65
N TYR A 97 11.79 0.50 -2.42
CA TYR A 97 13.08 -0.09 -2.80
C TYR A 97 14.15 0.98 -2.95
N ASP A 98 15.41 0.60 -2.75
CA ASP A 98 16.57 1.40 -3.12
C ASP A 98 16.80 1.28 -4.63
N ALA A 99 16.66 2.39 -5.35
CA ALA A 99 16.75 2.44 -6.80
C ALA A 99 18.18 2.19 -7.33
N ARG A 100 19.21 2.31 -6.49
CA ARG A 100 20.59 1.99 -6.90
C ARG A 100 20.87 0.51 -6.87
N THR A 101 20.35 -0.18 -5.85
CA THR A 101 20.60 -1.61 -5.62
C THR A 101 19.44 -2.51 -6.05
N ASN A 102 18.29 -1.92 -6.39
CA ASN A 102 17.02 -2.60 -6.62
C ASN A 102 16.58 -3.51 -5.46
N ARG A 103 17.08 -3.24 -4.24
CA ARG A 103 16.69 -3.98 -3.05
C ARG A 103 15.42 -3.38 -2.47
N VAL A 104 14.42 -4.22 -2.27
CA VAL A 104 13.20 -3.87 -1.56
C VAL A 104 13.58 -3.58 -0.11
N THR A 105 13.14 -2.43 0.39
CA THR A 105 13.41 -1.97 1.75
C THR A 105 12.21 -2.16 2.66
N ASN A 106 11.00 -2.03 2.13
CA ASN A 106 9.76 -2.23 2.88
C ASN A 106 8.66 -2.79 1.97
N VAL A 107 7.77 -3.59 2.54
CA VAL A 107 6.57 -4.11 1.86
C VAL A 107 5.38 -3.94 2.80
N GLN A 108 4.35 -3.24 2.35
CA GLN A 108 3.12 -3.07 3.11
C GLN A 108 2.20 -4.29 2.91
N SER A 109 1.34 -4.56 3.91
CA SER A 109 0.26 -5.52 3.75
C SER A 109 -0.66 -5.10 2.61
N PRO A 110 -0.96 -6.01 1.66
CA PRO A 110 -1.80 -5.66 0.52
C PRO A 110 -3.28 -5.54 0.92
N THR A 111 -4.08 -5.02 0.00
CA THR A 111 -5.54 -5.01 0.10
C THR A 111 -6.13 -5.96 -0.95
N LEU A 112 -7.11 -6.76 -0.53
CA LEU A 112 -7.90 -7.60 -1.43
C LEU A 112 -9.30 -7.02 -1.55
N ARG A 113 -9.81 -6.93 -2.78
CA ARG A 113 -11.20 -6.52 -3.05
C ARG A 113 -11.85 -7.44 -4.07
N LEU A 114 -13.15 -7.61 -3.94
CA LEU A 114 -13.99 -8.17 -5.00
C LEU A 114 -14.16 -7.11 -6.08
N ASP A 115 -13.62 -7.35 -7.28
CA ASP A 115 -13.61 -6.38 -8.38
C ASP A 115 -14.85 -6.56 -9.26
N THR A 116 -15.18 -7.80 -9.59
CA THR A 116 -16.37 -8.14 -10.38
C THR A 116 -16.92 -9.48 -9.92
N ALA A 117 -18.25 -9.60 -9.85
CA ALA A 117 -18.93 -10.86 -9.59
C ALA A 117 -20.24 -10.91 -10.38
N THR A 118 -20.29 -11.78 -11.39
CA THR A 118 -21.41 -11.90 -12.34
C THR A 118 -22.42 -12.95 -11.87
N PHE A 119 -22.86 -12.86 -10.61
CA PHE A 119 -23.67 -13.91 -10.01
C PHE A 119 -25.14 -13.89 -10.45
N GLY A 120 -25.62 -12.78 -11.02
CA GLY A 120 -27.02 -12.54 -11.33
C GLY A 120 -27.76 -11.85 -10.18
N SER A 121 -28.91 -11.24 -10.48
CA SER A 121 -29.62 -10.34 -9.55
C SER A 121 -30.16 -11.00 -8.27
N ALA A 122 -30.36 -12.32 -8.29
CA ALA A 122 -30.79 -13.08 -7.11
C ALA A 122 -29.68 -13.28 -6.07
N PHE A 123 -28.45 -12.85 -6.36
CA PHE A 123 -27.28 -13.07 -5.54
C PHE A 123 -26.63 -11.75 -5.13
N THR A 124 -26.25 -11.63 -3.86
CA THR A 124 -25.39 -10.55 -3.36
C THR A 124 -24.03 -11.15 -2.97
N PRO A 125 -23.03 -11.10 -3.86
CA PRO A 125 -21.71 -11.68 -3.62
C PRO A 125 -20.88 -10.82 -2.66
N TYR A 126 -20.06 -11.45 -1.83
CA TYR A 126 -19.12 -10.79 -0.92
C TYR A 126 -17.96 -11.69 -0.54
N ILE A 127 -16.83 -11.07 -0.19
CA ILE A 127 -15.68 -11.75 0.39
C ILE A 127 -15.70 -11.63 1.91
N ASP A 128 -15.29 -12.69 2.58
CA ASP A 128 -15.26 -12.80 4.04
C ASP A 128 -13.92 -13.40 4.50
N SER A 129 -13.60 -13.29 5.79
CA SER A 129 -12.41 -13.89 6.42
C SER A 129 -11.11 -13.53 5.70
N VAL A 130 -11.00 -12.27 5.28
CA VAL A 130 -9.84 -11.77 4.51
C VAL A 130 -8.62 -11.66 5.42
N SER A 131 -7.52 -12.29 5.01
CA SER A 131 -6.19 -12.13 5.61
C SER A 131 -5.19 -11.78 4.52
N THR A 132 -4.27 -10.85 4.81
CA THR A 132 -3.33 -10.32 3.83
C THR A 132 -1.92 -10.26 4.41
N THR A 133 -0.92 -10.45 3.56
CA THR A 133 0.49 -10.39 3.98
C THR A 133 1.36 -9.87 2.84
N GLY A 134 2.20 -8.88 3.15
CA GLY A 134 3.29 -8.43 2.31
C GLY A 134 4.61 -9.03 2.81
N THR A 135 5.48 -9.48 1.90
CA THR A 135 6.78 -10.06 2.27
C THR A 135 7.88 -9.49 1.41
N ASN A 136 8.94 -9.00 2.06
CA ASN A 136 10.18 -8.61 1.41
C ASN A 136 11.01 -9.86 1.08
N LEU A 137 11.33 -10.06 -0.20
CA LEU A 137 12.17 -11.16 -0.70
C LEU A 137 13.58 -10.70 -1.10
N GLY A 138 14.03 -9.55 -0.61
CA GLY A 138 15.32 -8.93 -0.91
C GLY A 138 15.27 -8.02 -2.14
N THR A 139 15.04 -8.55 -3.33
CA THR A 139 14.95 -7.78 -4.59
C THR A 139 13.55 -7.74 -5.19
N SER A 140 12.59 -8.34 -4.49
CA SER A 140 11.18 -8.36 -4.91
C SER A 140 10.26 -8.33 -3.70
N ALA A 141 9.02 -7.93 -3.94
CA ALA A 141 7.95 -7.94 -2.96
C ALA A 141 6.94 -9.02 -3.35
N ARG A 142 6.56 -9.85 -2.37
CA ARG A 142 5.45 -10.80 -2.51
C ARG A 142 4.23 -10.26 -1.79
N PHE A 143 3.09 -10.35 -2.46
CA PHE A 143 1.78 -10.04 -1.89
C PHE A 143 0.94 -11.31 -1.87
N ASN A 144 0.32 -11.59 -0.73
CA ASN A 144 -0.52 -12.76 -0.52
C ASN A 144 -1.83 -12.33 0.14
N ALA A 145 -2.93 -12.95 -0.25
CA ALA A 145 -4.22 -12.82 0.41
C ALA A 145 -4.96 -14.14 0.44
N THR A 146 -5.63 -14.42 1.55
CA THR A 146 -6.58 -15.52 1.69
C THR A 146 -7.96 -14.96 2.00
N TYR A 147 -9.01 -15.57 1.47
CA TYR A 147 -10.39 -15.15 1.69
C TYR A 147 -11.37 -16.30 1.47
N THR A 148 -12.59 -16.15 1.97
CA THR A 148 -13.72 -17.02 1.66
C THR A 148 -14.72 -16.28 0.78
N MET A 149 -15.12 -16.90 -0.33
CA MET A 149 -16.14 -16.33 -1.21
C MET A 149 -17.54 -16.80 -0.80
N LYS A 150 -18.46 -15.86 -0.63
CA LYS A 150 -19.85 -16.13 -0.25
C LYS A 150 -20.82 -15.33 -1.10
N ALA A 151 -22.08 -15.74 -1.13
CA ALA A 151 -23.16 -14.91 -1.63
C ALA A 151 -24.44 -15.12 -0.82
N ILE A 152 -25.21 -14.04 -0.63
CA ILE A 152 -26.59 -14.14 -0.15
C ILE A 152 -27.47 -14.43 -1.36
N TYR A 153 -28.14 -15.57 -1.38
CA TYR A 153 -29.18 -15.91 -2.35
C TYR A 153 -30.54 -15.53 -1.79
N GLY A 154 -31.26 -14.63 -2.47
CA GLY A 154 -32.58 -14.16 -2.05
C GLY A 154 -33.66 -14.52 -3.07
N ILE A 155 -34.78 -15.07 -2.59
CA ILE A 155 -35.99 -15.28 -3.41
C ILE A 155 -37.05 -14.27 -2.96
N PRO A 156 -37.47 -13.33 -3.82
CA PRO A 156 -38.62 -12.49 -3.52
C PRO A 156 -39.90 -13.34 -3.59
N LEU A 157 -40.59 -13.50 -2.46
CA LEU A 157 -41.82 -14.30 -2.37
C LEU A 157 -43.12 -13.49 -2.48
N GLY A 158 -43.06 -12.27 -3.04
CA GLY A 158 -44.25 -11.44 -3.23
C GLY A 158 -44.87 -10.89 -1.94
N GLY A 159 -44.12 -10.88 -0.83
CA GLY A 159 -44.49 -10.26 0.45
C GLY A 159 -43.29 -9.58 1.13
N ASP A 160 -43.52 -8.93 2.28
CA ASP A 160 -42.57 -8.01 2.93
C ASP A 160 -41.25 -8.65 3.45
N PHE A 161 -41.14 -9.98 3.44
CA PHE A 161 -39.98 -10.70 3.99
C PHE A 161 -39.35 -11.64 2.95
N PRO A 162 -38.19 -11.29 2.38
CA PRO A 162 -37.46 -12.21 1.50
C PRO A 162 -36.86 -13.36 2.32
N LEU A 163 -36.98 -14.60 1.80
CA LEU A 163 -36.17 -15.71 2.29
C LEU A 163 -34.78 -15.58 1.69
N SER A 164 -33.76 -15.58 2.54
CA SER A 164 -32.36 -15.51 2.13
C SER A 164 -31.54 -16.67 2.70
N GLN A 165 -30.63 -17.20 1.89
CA GLN A 165 -29.66 -18.21 2.30
C GLN A 165 -28.25 -17.75 1.95
N THR A 166 -27.31 -17.91 2.88
CA THR A 166 -25.89 -17.72 2.60
C THR A 166 -25.33 -18.96 1.92
N LEU A 167 -24.79 -18.78 0.72
CA LEU A 167 -24.06 -19.80 -0.03
C LEU A 167 -22.57 -19.59 0.13
N ASN A 168 -21.83 -20.67 0.37
CA ASN A 168 -20.38 -20.65 0.53
C ASN A 168 -19.71 -21.33 -0.67
N PHE A 169 -18.84 -20.58 -1.35
CA PHE A 169 -18.10 -21.01 -2.55
C PHE A 169 -16.68 -21.48 -2.22
N GLY A 170 -16.28 -21.46 -0.95
CA GLY A 170 -15.00 -21.97 -0.48
C GLY A 170 -13.97 -20.89 -0.18
N SER A 171 -12.77 -21.34 0.20
CA SER A 171 -11.64 -20.48 0.55
C SER A 171 -10.57 -20.50 -0.54
N PHE A 172 -9.99 -19.33 -0.81
CA PHE A 172 -9.06 -19.11 -1.91
C PHE A 172 -7.85 -18.32 -1.45
N THR A 173 -6.73 -18.53 -2.16
CA THR A 173 -5.47 -17.80 -1.96
C THR A 173 -5.03 -17.16 -3.26
N ASP A 174 -4.86 -15.84 -3.24
CA ASP A 174 -4.33 -15.06 -4.36
C ASP A 174 -2.93 -14.54 -3.98
N SER A 175 -1.96 -14.70 -4.88
CA SER A 175 -0.61 -14.18 -4.67
C SER A 175 0.06 -13.75 -5.96
N PHE A 176 0.90 -12.72 -5.87
CA PHE A 176 1.85 -12.38 -6.93
C PHE A 176 3.13 -11.78 -6.34
N ILE A 177 4.17 -11.80 -7.17
CA ILE A 177 5.48 -11.19 -6.88
C ILE A 177 5.70 -10.05 -7.87
N ASN A 178 6.25 -8.93 -7.39
CA ASN A 178 6.70 -7.84 -8.23
C ASN A 178 8.12 -7.42 -7.84
N ALA A 179 8.92 -7.06 -8.84
CA ALA A 179 10.26 -6.50 -8.66
C ALA A 179 10.32 -5.07 -9.22
N PRO A 180 11.22 -4.22 -8.69
CA PRO A 180 11.61 -2.98 -9.35
C PRO A 180 11.99 -3.26 -10.81
N LEU A 181 11.56 -2.42 -11.75
CA LEU A 181 12.01 -2.53 -13.14
C LEU A 181 13.43 -1.94 -13.22
N GLN A 182 14.29 -2.57 -14.05
CA GLN A 182 15.60 -2.03 -14.41
C GLN A 182 15.45 -0.87 -15.40
#